data_AF-A0A382H121-F1
#
_entry.id   AF-A0A382H121-F1
#
_cell.length_a   1.000
_cell.length_b   1.000
_cell.length_c   1.000
_cell.angle_alpha   90.00
_cell.angle_beta   90.00
_cell.angle_gamma   90.00
#
_symmetry.space_group_name_H-M   'P 1'
#
loop_
_entity.id
_entity.type
_entity.pdbx_description
1 polymer ?
#
loop_
_entity_poly.entity_id
_entity_poly.type
_entity_poly.pdbx_seq_one_letter_code
_entity_poly.pdbx_strand_id
1 'polypeptide(L)'
;MAEENEENTLTANELYFKNVENEHGKELDLEETLQNKLVALLLNRYSSAQSSRDHDESRWLKSYHNYRGLYGKQIRFRESEKSRVFVKITKTKVLAAFGQLVDVIFGGNKFPIGVSETKVPEGIEEHANFNPSLETSPPNMEEPETEEGEEENPFDIGYEGDDRVLKPGATYGSGKFEVVEPQKELEMQEGLSPLPQVLEISPAQKAARRMEKLIHDQIEESSGSSELRSALFECSLFGTGIIKGPFNFNKTL
;
A
#
# COMPACT_ATOMS: atom_id res chain seq x y z
N MET A 1 16.05 51.45 -25.45
CA MET A 1 14.87 51.25 -24.60
C MET A 1 14.24 49.96 -25.11
N ALA A 2 14.69 48.84 -24.56
CA ALA A 2 14.26 47.51 -24.96
C ALA A 2 13.07 47.16 -24.07
N GLU A 3 11.89 47.00 -24.69
CA GLU A 3 10.73 46.41 -24.04
C GLU A 3 11.01 44.91 -23.92
N GLU A 4 11.25 44.43 -22.70
CA GLU A 4 11.26 43.01 -22.41
C GLU A 4 9.83 42.49 -22.57
N ASN A 5 9.64 41.59 -23.54
CA ASN A 5 8.43 40.78 -23.63
C ASN A 5 8.38 39.87 -22.39
N GLU A 6 7.58 40.23 -21.40
CA GLU A 6 7.17 39.31 -20.33
C GLU A 6 6.38 38.17 -20.98
N GLU A 7 7.05 37.04 -21.21
CA GLU A 7 6.38 35.80 -21.59
C GLU A 7 5.41 35.43 -20.47
N ASN A 8 4.16 35.17 -20.85
CA ASN A 8 3.06 34.89 -19.92
C ASN A 8 3.27 33.49 -19.30
N THR A 9 4.06 33.40 -18.23
CA THR A 9 4.43 32.17 -17.53
C THR A 9 3.34 31.65 -16.60
N LEU A 10 2.19 32.32 -16.52
CA LEU A 10 1.05 31.90 -15.69
C LEU A 10 0.44 30.61 -16.24
N THR A 11 0.73 29.49 -15.58
CA THR A 11 -0.02 28.26 -15.81
C THR A 11 -1.43 28.39 -15.20
N ALA A 12 -2.43 27.73 -15.79
CA ALA A 12 -3.82 27.76 -15.27
C ALA A 12 -3.94 27.33 -13.79
N ASN A 13 -2.95 26.59 -13.29
CA ASN A 13 -2.84 26.17 -11.90
C ASN A 13 -2.39 27.28 -10.95
N GLU A 14 -1.72 28.33 -11.42
CA GLU A 14 -1.25 29.46 -10.60
C GLU A 14 -2.23 30.64 -10.64
N LEU A 15 -3.06 30.71 -11.70
CA LEU A 15 -4.01 31.80 -11.90
C LEU A 15 -5.22 31.74 -10.93
N TYR A 16 -5.68 30.53 -10.59
CA TYR A 16 -6.90 30.33 -9.80
C TYR A 16 -6.67 29.67 -8.43
N PHE A 17 -5.45 29.16 -8.18
CA PHE A 17 -5.13 28.49 -6.93
C PHE A 17 -4.02 29.25 -6.21
N LYS A 18 -4.34 29.74 -5.01
CA LYS A 18 -3.37 30.33 -4.10
C LYS A 18 -2.94 29.29 -3.07
N ASN A 19 -1.64 29.21 -2.80
CA ASN A 19 -1.15 28.39 -1.70
C ASN A 19 -1.41 29.14 -0.40
N VAL A 20 -2.11 28.51 0.55
CA VAL A 20 -2.31 29.07 1.90
C VAL A 20 -1.13 28.67 2.76
N GLU A 21 -0.44 29.63 3.37
CA GLU A 21 0.67 29.35 4.26
C GLU A 21 0.17 28.58 5.50
N ASN A 22 0.80 27.43 5.77
CA ASN A 22 0.52 26.50 6.88
C ASN A 22 -0.60 25.46 6.69
N GLU A 23 -1.21 25.35 5.50
CA GLU A 23 -2.12 24.24 5.17
C GLU A 23 -1.69 23.52 3.89
N HIS A 24 -1.92 22.21 3.80
CA HIS A 24 -1.76 21.45 2.55
C HIS A 24 -2.86 21.76 1.51
N GLY A 25 -3.76 22.71 1.82
CA GLY A 25 -4.86 23.13 0.97
C GLY A 25 -4.44 24.24 0.00
N LYS A 26 -4.97 24.16 -1.22
CA LYS A 26 -4.97 25.28 -2.18
C LYS A 26 -6.30 26.00 -2.07
N GLU A 27 -6.27 27.32 -1.92
CA GLU A 27 -7.45 28.16 -1.94
C GLU A 27 -7.82 28.54 -3.38
N LEU A 28 -9.10 28.42 -3.72
CA LEU A 28 -9.64 28.79 -5.02
C LEU A 28 -10.06 30.26 -5.00
N ASP A 29 -9.29 31.13 -5.65
CA ASP A 29 -9.66 32.53 -5.84
C ASP A 29 -10.21 32.71 -7.25
N LEU A 30 -11.53 32.81 -7.36
CA LEU A 30 -12.27 32.87 -8.62
C LEU A 30 -13.05 34.17 -8.66
N GLU A 31 -13.07 34.82 -9.83
CA GLU A 31 -14.01 35.90 -10.09
C GLU A 31 -15.44 35.40 -9.90
N GLU A 32 -16.34 36.22 -9.33
CA GLU A 32 -17.73 35.84 -9.02
C GLU A 32 -18.46 35.24 -10.24
N THR A 33 -18.19 35.77 -11.45
CA THR A 33 -18.77 35.25 -12.69
C THR A 33 -18.29 33.84 -13.04
N LEU A 34 -17.02 33.52 -12.76
CA LEU A 34 -16.41 32.22 -12.99
C LEU A 34 -16.84 31.21 -11.92
N GLN A 35 -16.93 31.64 -10.66
CA GLN A 35 -17.46 30.85 -9.56
C GLN A 35 -18.89 30.40 -9.85
N ASN A 36 -19.76 31.32 -10.30
CA ASN A 36 -21.15 31.01 -10.66
C ASN A 36 -21.24 30.01 -11.84
N LYS A 37 -20.37 30.13 -12.84
CA LYS A 37 -20.30 29.16 -13.96
C LYS A 37 -19.85 27.78 -13.48
N LEU A 38 -18.84 27.71 -12.60
CA LEU A 38 -18.37 26.46 -12.02
C LEU A 38 -19.49 25.79 -11.22
N VAL A 39 -20.17 26.53 -10.34
CA VAL A 39 -21.30 26.03 -9.56
C VAL A 39 -22.40 25.51 -10.48
N ALA A 40 -22.75 26.24 -11.55
CA ALA A 40 -23.74 25.79 -12.52
C ALA A 40 -23.33 24.47 -13.22
N LEU A 41 -22.07 24.33 -13.62
CA LEU A 41 -21.55 23.08 -14.19
C LEU A 41 -21.59 21.92 -13.19
N LEU A 42 -21.23 22.17 -11.94
CA LEU A 42 -21.26 21.17 -10.88
C LEU A 42 -22.70 20.71 -10.62
N LEU A 43 -23.63 21.65 -10.46
CA LEU A 43 -25.05 21.36 -10.28
C LEU A 43 -25.65 20.60 -11.46
N ASN A 44 -25.28 20.96 -12.69
CA ASN A 44 -25.72 20.25 -13.89
C ASN A 44 -25.21 18.80 -13.90
N ARG A 45 -23.92 18.59 -13.63
CA ARG A 45 -23.33 17.24 -13.52
C ARG A 45 -23.94 16.44 -12.38
N TYR A 46 -24.17 17.07 -11.23
CA TYR A 46 -24.81 16.44 -10.08
C TYR A 46 -26.23 16.01 -10.41
N SER A 47 -27.04 16.90 -11.01
CA SER A 47 -28.41 16.58 -11.42
C SER A 47 -28.46 15.45 -12.44
N SER A 48 -27.57 15.48 -13.45
CA SER A 48 -27.47 14.40 -14.44
C SER A 48 -27.07 13.06 -13.80
N ALA A 49 -26.11 13.06 -12.87
CA ALA A 49 -25.69 11.87 -12.14
C ALA A 49 -26.81 11.34 -11.23
N GLN A 50 -27.54 12.23 -10.54
CA GLN A 50 -28.67 11.88 -9.69
C GLN A 50 -29.79 11.21 -10.49
N SER A 51 -30.23 11.84 -11.58
CA SER A 51 -31.27 11.27 -12.45
C SER A 51 -30.87 9.92 -13.05
N SER A 52 -29.58 9.73 -13.35
CA SER A 52 -29.07 8.43 -13.82
C SER A 52 -29.10 7.37 -12.72
N ARG A 53 -28.87 7.76 -11.46
CA ARG A 53 -28.86 6.85 -10.30
C ARG A 53 -30.26 6.42 -9.85
N ASP A 54 -31.29 7.22 -10.12
CA ASP A 54 -32.67 6.95 -9.64
C ASP A 54 -33.19 5.55 -10.02
N HIS A 55 -32.84 5.07 -11.22
CA HIS A 55 -33.20 3.72 -11.68
C HIS A 55 -32.52 2.63 -10.83
N ASP A 56 -31.21 2.78 -10.59
CA ASP A 56 -30.44 1.82 -9.81
C ASP A 56 -30.84 1.86 -8.33
N GLU A 57 -31.14 3.03 -7.78
CA GLU A 57 -31.60 3.19 -6.41
C GLU A 57 -32.96 2.51 -6.18
N SER A 58 -33.88 2.66 -7.13
CA SER A 58 -35.17 1.94 -7.11
C SER A 58 -34.97 0.42 -7.12
N ARG A 59 -34.01 -0.07 -7.90
CA ARG A 59 -33.61 -1.50 -7.92
C ARG A 59 -33.01 -1.92 -6.59
N TRP A 60 -32.09 -1.13 -6.02
CA TRP A 60 -31.42 -1.42 -4.74
C TRP A 60 -32.41 -1.48 -3.59
N LEU A 61 -33.34 -0.52 -3.49
CA LEU A 61 -34.41 -0.52 -2.49
C LEU A 61 -35.27 -1.78 -2.57
N LYS A 62 -35.65 -2.19 -3.79
CA LYS A 62 -36.40 -3.43 -4.02
C LYS A 62 -35.61 -4.66 -3.57
N SER A 63 -34.33 -4.75 -3.93
CA SER A 63 -33.45 -5.86 -3.49
C SER A 63 -33.29 -5.89 -1.97
N TYR A 64 -33.12 -4.74 -1.33
CA TYR A 64 -33.03 -4.62 0.13
C TYR A 64 -34.30 -5.12 0.84
N HIS A 65 -35.46 -4.66 0.36
CA HIS A 65 -36.75 -5.11 0.86
C HIS A 65 -36.90 -6.62 0.71
N ASN A 66 -36.58 -7.18 -0.46
CA ASN A 66 -36.61 -8.62 -0.72
C ASN A 66 -35.66 -9.40 0.20
N TYR A 67 -34.46 -8.89 0.46
CA TYR A 67 -33.49 -9.51 1.38
C TYR A 67 -33.98 -9.50 2.83
N ARG A 68 -34.57 -8.38 3.28
CA ARG A 68 -35.17 -8.28 4.62
C ARG A 68 -36.51 -9.02 4.74
N GLY A 69 -37.13 -9.38 3.62
CA GLY A 69 -38.49 -9.94 3.57
C GLY A 69 -39.57 -8.89 3.89
N LEU A 70 -39.28 -7.62 3.62
CA LEU A 70 -40.24 -6.52 3.73
C LEU A 70 -40.88 -6.31 2.37
N TYR A 71 -42.17 -6.00 2.36
CA TYR A 71 -42.86 -5.62 1.13
C TYR A 71 -42.83 -4.11 0.98
N GLY A 72 -42.61 -3.64 -0.24
CA GLY A 72 -42.84 -2.24 -0.57
C GLY A 72 -44.33 -1.91 -0.41
N LYS A 73 -44.63 -0.68 0.02
CA LYS A 73 -46.01 -0.18 0.22
C LYS A 73 -46.90 -0.32 -1.04
N GLN A 74 -46.27 -0.42 -2.20
CA GLN A 74 -46.88 -0.61 -3.52
C GLN A 74 -47.43 -2.02 -3.78
N ILE A 75 -47.06 -3.03 -2.99
CA ILE A 75 -47.53 -4.41 -3.18
C ILE A 75 -48.80 -4.63 -2.34
N ARG A 76 -49.95 -4.69 -3.01
CA ARG A 76 -51.24 -5.01 -2.37
C ARG A 76 -51.51 -6.50 -2.48
N PHE A 77 -51.64 -7.18 -1.35
CA PHE A 77 -52.02 -8.59 -1.31
C PHE A 77 -53.51 -8.78 -1.54
N ARG A 78 -53.87 -9.82 -2.30
CA ARG A 78 -55.24 -10.35 -2.29
C ARG A 78 -55.50 -11.04 -0.95
N GLU A 79 -56.75 -11.09 -0.50
CA GLU A 79 -57.11 -11.70 0.79
C GLU A 79 -56.69 -13.17 0.90
N SER A 80 -56.66 -13.89 -0.22
CA SER A 80 -56.17 -15.27 -0.33
C SER A 80 -54.65 -15.43 -0.12
N GLU A 81 -53.87 -14.36 -0.30
CA GLU A 81 -52.40 -14.40 -0.25
C GLU A 81 -51.84 -13.91 1.08
N LYS A 82 -52.66 -13.25 1.91
CA LYS A 82 -52.28 -12.74 3.24
C LYS A 82 -51.92 -13.85 4.23
N SER A 83 -52.38 -15.09 4.00
CA SER A 83 -52.23 -16.22 4.93
C SER A 83 -51.06 -17.16 4.65
N ARG A 84 -50.19 -16.87 3.67
CA ARG A 84 -49.01 -17.71 3.39
C ARG A 84 -47.81 -17.31 4.25
N VAL A 85 -47.16 -18.29 4.88
CA VAL A 85 -45.87 -18.10 5.55
C VAL A 85 -44.78 -17.97 4.48
N PHE A 86 -44.12 -16.82 4.42
CA PHE A 86 -43.04 -16.58 3.45
C PHE A 86 -41.68 -16.94 4.03
N VAL A 87 -40.98 -17.86 3.36
CA VAL A 87 -39.59 -18.22 3.67
C VAL A 87 -38.65 -17.23 3.00
N LYS A 88 -37.69 -16.67 3.76
CA LYS A 88 -36.70 -15.71 3.27
C LYS A 88 -35.58 -16.38 2.45
N ILE A 89 -35.94 -16.95 1.29
CA ILE A 89 -35.02 -17.66 0.38
C ILE A 89 -33.94 -16.70 -0.19
N THR A 90 -34.29 -15.44 -0.39
CA THR A 90 -33.37 -14.39 -0.85
C THR A 90 -32.20 -14.20 0.10
N LYS A 91 -32.46 -14.15 1.41
CA LYS A 91 -31.42 -13.99 2.43
C LYS A 91 -30.40 -15.14 2.38
N THR A 92 -30.86 -16.38 2.30
CA THR A 92 -29.98 -17.54 2.28
C THR A 92 -29.16 -17.60 1.00
N LYS A 93 -29.75 -17.28 -0.15
CA LYS A 93 -29.02 -17.21 -1.44
C LYS A 93 -27.96 -16.11 -1.46
N VAL A 94 -28.26 -14.93 -0.93
CA VAL A 94 -27.29 -13.82 -0.87
C VAL A 94 -26.12 -14.18 0.05
N LEU A 95 -26.37 -14.76 1.22
CA LEU A 95 -25.31 -15.21 2.12
C LEU A 95 -24.44 -16.33 1.50
N ALA A 96 -25.06 -17.26 0.76
CA ALA A 96 -24.33 -18.32 0.07
C ALA A 96 -23.44 -17.77 -1.06
N ALA A 97 -23.97 -16.84 -1.87
CA ALA A 97 -23.19 -16.19 -2.93
C ALA A 97 -22.04 -15.34 -2.36
N PHE A 98 -22.31 -14.58 -1.28
CA PHE A 98 -21.30 -13.82 -0.56
C PHE A 98 -20.18 -14.73 -0.04
N GLY A 99 -20.52 -15.85 0.61
CA GLY A 99 -19.53 -16.83 1.09
C GLY A 99 -18.65 -17.37 -0.04
N GLN A 100 -19.24 -17.77 -1.16
CA GLN A 100 -18.51 -18.24 -2.33
C GLN A 100 -17.56 -17.19 -2.91
N LEU A 101 -18.00 -15.93 -3.00
CA LEU A 101 -17.16 -14.83 -3.49
C LEU A 101 -15.99 -14.55 -2.54
N VAL A 102 -16.25 -14.55 -1.23
CA VAL A 102 -15.20 -14.37 -0.22
C VAL A 102 -14.19 -15.51 -0.28
N ASP A 103 -14.64 -16.75 -0.40
CA ASP A 103 -13.75 -17.92 -0.47
C ASP A 103 -12.85 -17.88 -1.73
N VAL A 104 -13.37 -17.43 -2.87
CA VAL A 104 -12.59 -17.29 -4.11
C VAL A 104 -11.57 -16.16 -4.02
N ILE A 105 -11.94 -15.02 -3.42
CA ILE A 105 -11.09 -13.83 -3.35
C ILE A 105 -10.07 -13.93 -2.22
N PHE A 106 -10.43 -14.52 -1.09
CA PHE A 106 -9.62 -14.62 0.13
C PHE A 106 -9.23 -16.06 0.48
N GLY A 107 -9.10 -16.96 -0.50
CA GLY A 107 -8.89 -18.39 -0.27
C GLY A 107 -7.69 -18.78 0.61
N GLY A 108 -6.75 -17.86 0.87
CA GLY A 108 -5.62 -18.05 1.79
C GLY A 108 -5.67 -17.21 3.07
N ASN A 109 -6.80 -16.58 3.41
CA ASN A 109 -6.94 -15.55 4.46
C ASN A 109 -6.01 -14.32 4.31
N LYS A 110 -5.30 -14.22 3.18
CA LYS A 110 -4.44 -13.09 2.82
C LYS A 110 -5.11 -12.27 1.73
N PHE A 111 -4.72 -11.00 1.66
CA PHE A 111 -5.16 -10.13 0.60
C PHE A 111 -4.64 -10.64 -0.76
N PRO A 112 -5.46 -10.69 -1.83
CA PRO A 112 -5.08 -11.28 -3.11
C PRO A 112 -4.21 -10.34 -3.96
N ILE A 113 -3.06 -9.91 -3.41
CA ILE A 113 -2.03 -9.16 -4.14
C ILE A 113 -0.72 -9.93 -4.02
N GLY A 114 -0.03 -10.08 -5.15
CA GLY A 114 1.36 -10.51 -5.23
C GLY A 114 2.13 -9.55 -6.12
N VAL A 115 3.32 -9.14 -5.69
CA VAL A 115 4.21 -8.27 -6.47
C VAL A 115 5.33 -9.13 -7.02
N SER A 116 5.54 -9.05 -8.33
CA SER A 116 6.63 -9.75 -9.02
C SER A 116 7.63 -8.75 -9.56
N GLU A 117 8.87 -9.21 -9.78
CA GLU A 117 9.91 -8.39 -10.38
C GLU A 117 9.57 -8.05 -11.84
N THR A 118 10.03 -6.89 -12.28
CA THR A 118 9.86 -6.47 -13.67
C THR A 118 10.82 -7.25 -14.55
N LYS A 119 10.40 -7.61 -15.77
CA LYS A 119 11.21 -8.40 -16.72
C LYS A 119 12.51 -7.71 -17.16
N VAL A 120 12.59 -6.40 -17.03
CA VAL A 120 13.80 -5.61 -17.29
C VAL A 120 13.88 -4.62 -16.12
N PRO A 121 14.79 -4.83 -15.17
CA PRO A 121 14.88 -3.94 -14.02
C PRO A 121 15.58 -2.63 -14.44
N GLU A 122 14.90 -1.50 -14.24
CA GLU A 122 15.47 -0.17 -14.45
C GLU A 122 16.12 0.30 -13.13
N GLY A 123 17.41 0.62 -13.18
CA GLY A 123 18.15 1.19 -12.04
C GLY A 123 18.52 0.21 -10.92
N ILE A 124 18.24 -1.08 -11.09
CA ILE A 124 18.67 -2.18 -10.20
C ILE A 124 19.12 -3.33 -11.09
N GLU A 125 20.24 -3.98 -10.79
CA GLU A 125 20.71 -5.11 -11.58
C GLU A 125 19.89 -6.38 -11.37
N GLU A 126 19.87 -7.26 -12.38
CA GLU A 126 19.11 -8.51 -12.39
C GLU A 126 19.76 -9.59 -11.49
N HIS A 127 21.09 -9.59 -11.42
CA HIS A 127 21.88 -10.55 -10.65
C HIS A 127 23.01 -9.85 -9.90
N ALA A 128 23.18 -10.19 -8.63
CA ALA A 128 24.31 -9.78 -7.81
C ALA A 128 24.93 -11.02 -7.15
N ASN A 129 26.26 -11.12 -7.16
CA ASN A 129 26.99 -12.26 -6.59
C ASN A 129 27.78 -11.84 -5.37
N PHE A 130 27.97 -12.78 -4.46
CA PHE A 130 28.94 -12.65 -3.40
C PHE A 130 30.33 -13.10 -3.86
N ASN A 131 31.36 -12.28 -3.66
CA ASN A 131 32.73 -12.67 -3.97
C ASN A 131 33.44 -13.26 -2.75
N PRO A 132 33.63 -14.60 -2.67
CA PRO A 132 34.39 -15.23 -1.59
C PRO A 132 35.91 -14.96 -1.68
N SER A 133 36.38 -14.37 -2.78
CA SER A 133 37.82 -14.16 -3.02
C SER A 133 38.44 -13.06 -2.16
N LEU A 134 37.64 -12.20 -1.52
CA LEU A 134 38.19 -11.13 -0.67
C LEU A 134 38.75 -11.68 0.66
N GLU A 135 38.25 -12.83 1.14
CA GLU A 135 38.78 -13.48 2.35
C GLU A 135 39.98 -14.40 2.07
N THR A 136 40.27 -14.72 0.81
CA THR A 136 41.36 -15.65 0.42
C THR A 136 42.49 -15.01 -0.39
N SER A 137 42.40 -13.72 -0.73
CA SER A 137 43.53 -12.95 -1.24
C SER A 137 44.44 -12.51 -0.08
N PRO A 138 45.75 -12.81 -0.09
CA PRO A 138 46.67 -12.27 0.91
C PRO A 138 46.64 -10.74 0.83
N PRO A 139 46.67 -10.03 1.97
CA PRO A 139 46.66 -8.58 1.98
C PRO A 139 47.82 -8.05 1.14
N ASN A 140 47.55 -7.04 0.32
CA ASN A 140 48.58 -6.25 -0.35
C ASN A 140 49.55 -5.75 0.74
N MET A 141 50.81 -6.17 0.65
CA MET A 141 51.87 -5.83 1.60
C MET A 141 52.14 -4.33 1.57
N GLU A 142 51.47 -3.58 2.44
CA GLU A 142 52.09 -2.49 3.17
C GLU A 142 52.23 -3.01 4.61
N GLU A 143 53.48 -3.13 5.07
CA GLU A 143 53.81 -3.62 6.41
C GLU A 143 53.17 -2.72 7.48
N PRO A 144 52.53 -3.33 8.49
CA PRO A 144 52.79 -2.91 9.85
C PRO A 144 53.23 -4.07 10.73
N GLU A 145 53.95 -3.68 11.76
CA GLU A 145 54.77 -4.48 12.64
C GLU A 145 53.96 -5.55 13.39
N THR A 146 54.62 -6.68 13.62
CA THR A 146 54.19 -7.77 14.49
C THR A 146 53.98 -7.27 15.92
N GLU A 147 52.75 -7.41 16.44
CA GLU A 147 52.50 -7.51 17.87
C GLU A 147 51.77 -8.83 18.19
N GLU A 148 52.27 -9.47 19.24
CA GLU A 148 52.00 -10.83 19.67
C GLU A 148 50.57 -10.97 20.22
N GLY A 149 49.92 -12.10 19.94
CA GLY A 149 48.58 -12.38 20.44
C GLY A 149 48.58 -12.63 21.95
N GLU A 150 47.92 -11.74 22.69
CA GLU A 150 47.52 -11.99 24.07
C GLU A 150 46.15 -12.70 24.11
N GLU A 151 46.06 -13.80 24.86
CA GLU A 151 44.80 -14.49 25.14
C GLU A 151 43.89 -13.55 25.97
N GLU A 152 42.85 -12.99 25.36
CA GLU A 152 41.92 -12.10 26.05
C GLU A 152 41.08 -12.85 27.10
N ASN A 153 41.21 -12.44 28.36
CA ASN A 153 40.43 -12.97 29.47
C ASN A 153 38.97 -12.48 29.41
N PRO A 154 37.95 -13.32 29.65
CA PRO A 154 36.52 -12.98 29.52
C PRO A 154 35.95 -11.87 30.45
N PHE A 155 36.79 -11.20 31.23
CA PHE A 155 36.40 -10.20 32.22
C PHE A 155 37.04 -8.82 32.00
N ASP A 156 37.75 -8.62 30.88
CA ASP A 156 38.42 -7.34 30.61
C ASP A 156 37.46 -6.37 29.91
N ILE A 157 36.95 -5.39 30.66
CA ILE A 157 36.00 -4.37 30.18
C ILE A 157 36.78 -3.07 30.12
N GLY A 158 37.01 -2.58 28.90
CA GLY A 158 37.79 -1.36 28.65
C GLY A 158 37.18 -0.11 29.28
N TYR A 159 38.04 0.81 29.70
CA TYR A 159 37.69 2.13 30.21
C TYR A 159 37.74 3.18 29.08
N GLU A 160 37.14 4.36 29.29
CA GLU A 160 37.13 5.45 28.31
C GLU A 160 38.57 5.85 27.89
N GLY A 161 38.93 5.52 26.65
CA GLY A 161 40.25 5.78 26.06
C GLY A 161 41.05 4.53 25.68
N ASP A 162 40.57 3.34 26.04
CA ASP A 162 41.04 2.05 25.51
C ASP A 162 39.94 1.58 24.54
N ASP A 163 40.21 1.37 23.25
CA ASP A 163 39.21 1.18 22.17
C ASP A 163 38.25 -0.03 22.35
N ARG A 164 38.28 -0.66 23.52
CA ARG A 164 37.45 -1.74 24.04
C ARG A 164 36.21 -1.27 24.82
N VAL A 165 35.82 0.00 24.75
CA VAL A 165 34.60 0.52 25.42
C VAL A 165 33.34 -0.04 24.77
N LEU A 166 32.42 -0.56 25.59
CA LEU A 166 31.10 -1.00 25.14
C LEU A 166 30.27 0.19 24.64
N LYS A 167 29.74 0.10 23.42
CA LYS A 167 28.80 1.07 22.89
C LYS A 167 27.56 1.16 23.81
N PRO A 168 26.97 2.36 23.99
CA PRO A 168 25.82 2.55 24.87
C PRO A 168 24.67 1.61 24.47
N GLY A 169 24.27 0.73 25.40
CA GLY A 169 23.17 -0.24 25.22
C GLY A 169 23.58 -1.73 25.19
N ALA A 170 24.87 -2.06 25.16
CA ALA A 170 25.34 -3.46 25.18
C ALA A 170 25.36 -4.05 26.61
N THR A 171 24.69 -5.19 26.82
CA THR A 171 24.80 -6.01 28.06
C THR A 171 25.44 -7.36 27.76
N TYR A 172 26.04 -7.99 28.78
CA TYR A 172 26.88 -9.21 28.75
C TYR A 172 26.33 -10.42 27.95
N GLY A 173 25.03 -10.48 27.66
CA GLY A 173 24.41 -11.60 26.91
C GLY A 173 24.15 -11.32 25.42
N SER A 174 24.33 -10.08 24.95
CA SER A 174 24.02 -9.62 23.59
C SER A 174 25.29 -9.19 22.85
N GLY A 175 26.34 -10.01 22.96
CA GLY A 175 27.61 -9.77 22.28
C GLY A 175 27.43 -9.73 20.76
N LYS A 176 27.71 -8.56 20.18
CA LYS A 176 28.12 -8.37 18.78
C LYS A 176 27.09 -8.64 17.67
N PHE A 177 25.79 -8.62 17.93
CA PHE A 177 24.82 -8.59 16.82
C PHE A 177 24.30 -7.17 16.62
N GLU A 178 24.89 -6.46 15.68
CA GLU A 178 24.17 -5.41 14.98
C GLU A 178 22.94 -6.04 14.32
N VAL A 179 21.77 -5.42 14.48
CA VAL A 179 20.65 -5.70 13.59
C VAL A 179 21.02 -5.06 12.26
N VAL A 180 21.84 -5.78 11.49
CA VAL A 180 22.33 -5.35 10.18
C VAL A 180 21.13 -5.35 9.24
N GLU A 181 20.73 -4.17 8.78
CA GLU A 181 19.86 -4.06 7.62
C GLU A 181 20.53 -4.80 6.45
N PRO A 182 19.85 -5.73 5.76
CA PRO A 182 20.47 -6.68 4.84
C PRO A 182 20.91 -6.06 3.50
N GLN A 183 21.17 -4.75 3.49
CA GLN A 183 21.59 -3.96 2.34
C GLN A 183 22.99 -3.36 2.49
N LYS A 184 23.58 -3.32 3.71
CA LYS A 184 24.79 -2.51 3.94
C LYS A 184 26.11 -3.27 4.09
N GLU A 185 26.14 -4.60 4.19
CA GLU A 185 27.40 -5.31 4.55
C GLU A 185 27.76 -6.56 3.74
N LEU A 186 27.06 -6.91 2.66
CA LEU A 186 27.64 -7.85 1.71
C LEU A 186 28.18 -7.03 0.53
N GLU A 187 29.51 -7.04 0.37
CA GLU A 187 30.19 -6.61 -0.84
C GLU A 187 29.75 -7.51 -2.01
N MET A 188 28.58 -7.22 -2.56
CA MET A 188 28.05 -7.92 -3.71
C MET A 188 28.58 -7.25 -4.98
N GLN A 189 29.15 -8.06 -5.87
CA GLN A 189 29.53 -7.61 -7.19
C GLN A 189 28.39 -7.82 -8.18
N GLU A 190 28.26 -6.82 -9.04
CA GLU A 190 27.32 -6.73 -10.16
C GLU A 190 27.60 -7.84 -11.20
N GLY A 191 26.56 -8.54 -11.66
CA GLY A 191 26.63 -9.55 -12.72
C GLY A 191 26.35 -11.00 -12.30
N LEU A 192 26.64 -11.97 -13.19
CA LEU A 192 26.43 -13.41 -12.99
C LEU A 192 27.72 -14.09 -12.50
N SER A 193 27.62 -15.07 -11.60
CA SER A 193 28.82 -15.68 -11.01
C SER A 193 29.52 -16.55 -12.05
N PRO A 194 30.85 -16.48 -12.18
CA PRO A 194 31.61 -17.44 -13.01
C PRO A 194 31.51 -18.88 -12.50
N LEU A 195 31.17 -19.08 -11.22
CA LEU A 195 31.07 -20.38 -10.57
C LEU A 195 29.61 -20.66 -10.17
N PRO A 196 28.99 -21.76 -10.68
CA PRO A 196 27.59 -22.10 -10.41
C PRO A 196 27.33 -22.57 -8.96
N GLN A 197 28.39 -22.72 -8.15
CA GLN A 197 28.30 -23.07 -6.74
C GLN A 197 28.08 -21.86 -5.81
N VAL A 198 28.32 -20.63 -6.31
CA VAL A 198 28.26 -19.40 -5.51
C VAL A 198 26.81 -18.93 -5.39
N LEU A 199 26.47 -18.35 -4.22
CA LEU A 199 25.14 -17.82 -3.97
C LEU A 199 24.88 -16.58 -4.84
N GLU A 200 23.99 -16.72 -5.81
CA GLU A 200 23.44 -15.63 -6.60
C GLU A 200 22.18 -15.08 -5.93
N ILE A 201 22.06 -13.75 -5.84
CA ILE A 201 20.87 -13.08 -5.31
C ILE A 201 20.31 -12.19 -6.42
N SER A 202 18.99 -12.24 -6.64
CA SER A 202 18.28 -11.24 -7.47
C SER A 202 17.86 -10.06 -6.58
N PRO A 203 18.47 -8.88 -6.71
CA PRO A 203 18.07 -7.69 -5.96
C PRO A 203 16.65 -7.25 -6.30
N ALA A 204 16.24 -7.39 -7.57
CA ALA A 204 14.90 -7.06 -8.04
C ALA A 204 13.82 -7.90 -7.35
N GLN A 205 14.07 -9.20 -7.18
CA GLN A 205 13.16 -10.10 -6.46
C GLN A 205 13.03 -9.71 -4.98
N LYS A 206 14.15 -9.32 -4.35
CA LYS A 206 14.16 -8.88 -2.94
C LYS A 206 13.41 -7.56 -2.76
N ALA A 207 13.57 -6.63 -3.69
CA ALA A 207 12.82 -5.37 -3.72
C ALA A 207 11.32 -5.60 -3.91
N ALA A 208 10.92 -6.47 -4.84
CA ALA A 208 9.51 -6.84 -5.06
C ALA A 208 8.88 -7.45 -3.78
N ARG A 209 9.58 -8.34 -3.09
CA ARG A 209 9.13 -8.91 -1.80
C ARG A 209 9.00 -7.86 -0.71
N ARG A 210 9.92 -6.89 -0.64
CA ARG A 210 9.85 -5.77 0.32
C ARG A 210 8.63 -4.89 0.02
N MET A 211 8.38 -4.59 -1.25
CA MET A 211 7.21 -3.83 -1.69
C MET A 211 5.90 -4.56 -1.38
N GLU A 212 5.84 -5.87 -1.64
CA GLU A 212 4.68 -6.69 -1.28
C GLU A 212 4.38 -6.62 0.22
N LYS A 213 5.41 -6.75 1.06
CA LYS A 213 5.25 -6.62 2.52
C LYS A 213 4.72 -5.25 2.92
N LEU A 214 5.29 -4.18 2.38
CA LEU A 214 4.82 -2.81 2.65
C LEU A 214 3.35 -2.62 2.25
N ILE A 215 2.93 -3.15 1.10
CA ILE A 215 1.53 -3.05 0.65
C ILE A 215 0.60 -3.81 1.59
N HIS A 216 0.97 -5.03 2.02
CA HIS A 216 0.15 -5.78 2.99
C HIS A 216 0.05 -5.05 4.33
N ASP A 217 1.16 -4.51 4.84
CA ASP A 217 1.18 -3.74 6.10
C ASP A 217 0.22 -2.53 6.02
N GLN A 218 0.23 -1.81 4.90
CA GLN A 218 -0.65 -0.64 4.66
C GLN A 218 -2.13 -1.03 4.54
N ILE A 219 -2.43 -2.17 3.92
CA ILE A 219 -3.80 -2.67 3.77
C ILE A 219 -4.35 -3.16 5.12
N GLU A 220 -3.49 -3.78 5.94
CA GLU A 220 -3.85 -4.23 7.29
C GLU A 220 -4.13 -3.04 8.21
N GLU A 221 -3.26 -2.01 8.20
CA GLU A 221 -3.47 -0.78 8.98
C GLU A 221 -4.79 -0.08 8.61
N SER A 222 -5.10 0.00 7.32
CA SER A 222 -6.31 0.65 6.82
C SER A 222 -7.58 -0.21 6.87
N SER A 223 -7.52 -1.41 7.48
CA SER A 223 -8.65 -2.35 7.54
C SER A 223 -9.26 -2.71 6.16
N GLY A 224 -8.45 -2.68 5.09
CA GLY A 224 -8.93 -2.85 3.71
C GLY A 224 -9.64 -4.18 3.46
N SER A 225 -9.23 -5.25 4.16
CA SER A 225 -9.88 -6.56 4.09
C SER A 225 -11.33 -6.54 4.60
N SER A 226 -11.64 -5.72 5.59
CA SER A 226 -13.02 -5.59 6.12
C SER A 226 -13.90 -4.80 5.15
N GLU A 227 -13.38 -3.69 4.61
CA GLU A 227 -14.08 -2.85 3.64
C GLU A 227 -14.38 -3.63 2.35
N LEU A 228 -13.43 -4.43 1.86
CA LEU A 228 -13.65 -5.32 0.72
C LEU A 228 -14.75 -6.35 0.97
N ARG A 229 -14.78 -6.99 2.14
CA ARG A 229 -15.86 -7.93 2.47
C ARG A 229 -17.21 -7.22 2.52
N SER A 230 -17.27 -6.00 3.04
CA SER A 230 -18.49 -5.19 3.05
C SER A 230 -18.97 -4.87 1.64
N ALA A 231 -18.06 -4.45 0.76
CA ALA A 231 -18.37 -4.18 -0.64
C ALA A 231 -18.76 -5.44 -1.43
N LEU A 232 -18.16 -6.60 -1.14
CA LEU A 232 -18.56 -7.88 -1.75
C LEU A 232 -19.97 -8.30 -1.31
N PHE A 233 -20.33 -8.01 -0.06
CA PHE A 233 -21.69 -8.21 0.42
C PHE A 233 -22.67 -7.27 -0.28
N GLU A 234 -22.33 -5.98 -0.44
CA GLU A 234 -23.11 -5.02 -1.21
C GLU A 234 -23.26 -5.43 -2.68
N CYS A 235 -22.19 -5.90 -3.33
CA CYS A 235 -22.23 -6.51 -4.65
C CYS A 235 -23.24 -7.66 -4.73
N SER A 236 -23.25 -8.55 -3.73
CA SER A 236 -24.17 -9.70 -3.70
C SER A 236 -25.63 -9.28 -3.48
N LEU A 237 -25.86 -8.16 -2.79
CA LEU A 237 -27.20 -7.67 -2.45
C LEU A 237 -27.79 -6.73 -3.51
N PHE A 238 -27.00 -5.76 -3.95
CA PHE A 238 -27.41 -4.67 -4.83
C PHE A 238 -26.96 -4.87 -6.28
N GLY A 239 -25.97 -5.74 -6.51
CA GLY A 239 -25.29 -5.92 -7.79
C GLY A 239 -24.08 -5.00 -7.98
N THR A 240 -23.86 -4.07 -7.05
CA THR A 240 -22.79 -3.07 -7.07
C THR A 240 -22.29 -2.86 -5.65
N GLY A 241 -20.97 -2.79 -5.47
CA GLY A 241 -20.30 -2.45 -4.22
C GLY A 241 -19.26 -1.39 -4.52
N ILE A 242 -19.16 -0.38 -3.66
CA ILE A 242 -18.28 0.76 -3.88
C ILE A 242 -17.21 0.74 -2.80
N ILE A 243 -15.95 0.78 -3.21
CA ILE A 243 -14.82 0.88 -2.31
C ILE A 243 -14.11 2.18 -2.63
N LYS A 244 -13.92 3.00 -1.60
CA LYS A 244 -12.98 4.11 -1.67
C LYS A 244 -11.64 3.58 -1.18
N GLY A 245 -10.57 3.83 -1.95
CA GLY A 245 -9.24 3.33 -1.62
C GLY A 245 -8.82 3.68 -0.19
N PRO A 246 -8.00 2.83 0.46
CA PRO A 246 -7.52 3.08 1.81
C PRO A 246 -6.74 4.38 1.86
N PHE A 247 -7.23 5.36 2.62
CA PHE A 247 -6.47 6.57 2.92
C PHE A 247 -5.68 6.29 4.19
N ASN A 248 -4.36 6.21 4.08
CA ASN A 248 -3.54 6.27 5.27
C ASN A 248 -3.45 7.73 5.73
N PHE A 249 -3.83 7.99 6.97
CA PHE A 249 -3.70 9.32 7.57
C PHE A 249 -2.26 9.59 8.01
N ASN A 250 -1.47 8.54 8.22
CA ASN A 250 -0.05 8.63 8.55
C ASN A 250 0.78 8.48 7.28
N LYS A 251 1.43 9.58 6.88
CA LYS A 251 2.30 9.61 5.68
C LYS A 251 3.72 9.12 5.95
N THR A 252 4.01 8.71 7.19
CA THR A 252 5.34 8.33 7.65
C THR A 252 5.25 6.99 8.38
N LEU A 253 6.01 6.01 7.90
CA LEU A 253 6.50 4.89 8.70
C LEU A 253 7.70 5.37 9.53
#